data_AF-A0A842KXZ5-F1
#
_entry.id   AF-A0A842KXZ5-F1
#
_cell.length_a   1.000
_cell.length_b   1.000
_cell.length_c   1.000
_cell.angle_alpha   90.00
_cell.angle_beta   90.00
_cell.angle_gamma   90.00
#
_symmetry.space_group_name_H-M   'P 1'
#
loop_
_entity.id
_entity.type
_entity.pdbx_description
1 polymer ?
#
loop_
_entity_poly.entity_id
_entity_poly.type
_entity_poly.pdbx_seq_one_letter_code
_entity_poly.pdbx_strand_id
1 'polypeptide(L)' 'MQKNIKIEVIGPEPSCVRCQAVKRTVEKVAEKLGKQGISVHVEKKNILSKETVERYGLL' A
#
# COMPACT_ATOMS: atom_id res chain seq x y z
N MET A 1 10.65 -2.05 -21.24
CA MET A 1 10.71 -2.62 -19.88
C MET A 1 9.41 -2.27 -19.16
N GLN A 2 8.51 -3.23 -18.93
CA GLN A 2 7.38 -2.99 -18.03
C GLN A 2 7.92 -3.03 -16.60
N LYS A 3 7.89 -1.89 -15.90
CA LYS A 3 8.28 -1.82 -14.48
C LYS A 3 7.06 -2.26 -13.67
N ASN A 4 7.19 -3.37 -12.94
CA ASN A 4 6.19 -3.83 -11.98
C ASN A 4 6.53 -3.24 -10.61
N ILE A 5 5.61 -2.50 -10.01
CA ILE A 5 5.78 -1.87 -8.70
C ILE A 5 4.75 -2.47 -7.74
N LYS A 6 5.22 -3.08 -6.64
CA LYS A 6 4.37 -3.48 -5.52
C LYS A 6 4.40 -2.37 -4.47
N ILE A 7 3.22 -1.91 -4.05
CA ILE A 7 3.06 -0.92 -2.99
C ILE A 7 2.29 -1.57 -1.84
N GLU A 8 2.94 -1.71 -0.69
CA GLU A 8 2.34 -2.26 0.53
C GLU A 8 1.92 -1.09 1.44
N VAL A 9 0.61 -0.91 1.63
CA VAL A 9 0.04 0.11 2.51
C VAL A 9 -0.22 -0.53 3.88
N ILE A 10 0.61 -0.18 4.86
CA ILE A 10 0.53 -0.72 6.21
C ILE A 10 -0.34 0.19 7.08
N GLY A 11 -1.30 -0.38 7.79
CA GLY A 11 -2.13 0.35 8.74
C GLY A 11 -2.96 -0.55 9.64
N PRO A 12 -3.53 -0.01 10.73
CA PRO A 12 -4.43 -0.74 11.60
C PRO A 12 -5.73 -1.16 10.88
N GLU A 13 -6.32 -2.23 11.39
CA GLU A 13 -7.66 -2.69 11.02
C GLU A 13 -8.55 -2.70 12.27
N PRO A 14 -9.69 -1.99 12.30
CA PRO A 14 -10.29 -1.18 11.22
C PRO A 14 -9.47 0.06 10.85
N SER A 15 -9.52 0.44 9.57
CA SER A 15 -8.74 1.56 9.05
C SER A 15 -9.23 2.90 9.63
N CYS A 16 -8.33 3.65 10.27
CA CYS A 16 -8.63 5.01 10.72
C CYS A 16 -8.75 5.99 9.53
N VAL A 17 -9.34 7.16 9.77
CA VAL A 17 -9.56 8.21 8.74
C VAL A 17 -8.25 8.57 8.01
N ARG A 18 -7.13 8.62 8.74
CA ARG A 18 -5.80 8.91 8.18
C ARG A 18 -5.32 7.80 7.25
N CYS A 19 -5.41 6.54 7.67
CA CYS A 19 -5.03 5.39 6.84
C CYS A 19 -5.90 5.27 5.58
N GLN A 20 -7.18 5.62 5.67
CA GLN A 20 -8.07 5.63 4.51
C GLN A 20 -7.69 6.74 3.50
N ALA A 21 -7.31 7.93 3.98
CA ALA A 21 -6.84 9.02 3.12
C ALA A 21 -5.53 8.67 2.41
N VAL A 22 -4.60 8.03 3.12
CA VAL A 22 -3.35 7.51 2.52
C VAL A 22 -3.65 6.48 1.44
N LYS A 23 -4.51 5.49 1.72
CA LYS A 23 -4.91 4.47 0.75
C LYS A 23 -5.47 5.11 -0.54
N ARG A 24 -6.41 6.05 -0.41
CA ARG A 24 -6.99 6.77 -1.56
C ARG A 24 -5.94 7.52 -2.38
N THR A 25 -4.93 8.08 -1.72
CA THR A 25 -3.84 8.80 -2.38
C THR A 25 -2.96 7.83 -3.16
N VAL A 26 -2.61 6.69 -2.55
CA VAL A 26 -1.83 5.63 -3.19
C VAL A 26 -2.57 5.08 -4.41
N GLU A 27 -3.87 4.82 -4.30
CA GLU A 27 -4.71 4.34 -5.41
C GLU A 27 -4.72 5.34 -6.59
N LYS A 28 -4.83 6.65 -6.32
CA LYS A 28 -4.75 7.69 -7.38
C LYS A 28 -3.39 7.73 -8.07
N VAL A 29 -2.30 7.52 -7.32
CA VAL A 29 -0.95 7.48 -7.90
C VAL A 29 -0.76 6.20 -8.72
N ALA A 30 -1.23 5.06 -8.22
CA ALA A 30 -1.21 3.79 -8.95
C ALA A 30 -1.94 3.89 -10.29
N GLU A 31 -3.11 4.54 -10.33
CA GLU A 31 -3.85 4.77 -11.58
C GLU A 31 -3.05 5.64 -12.57
N LYS A 32 -2.42 6.71 -12.10
CA LYS A 32 -1.58 7.58 -12.93
C LYS A 32 -0.37 6.84 -13.51
N LEU A 33 0.29 6.01 -12.70
CA LEU A 33 1.41 5.17 -13.12
C LEU A 33 0.97 4.09 -14.11
N GLY A 34 -0.22 3.50 -13.89
CA GLY A 34 -0.87 2.57 -14.83
C GLY A 34 -1.05 3.17 -16.22
N LYS A 35 -1.52 4.43 -16.30
CA LYS A 35 -1.65 5.16 -17.58
C LYS A 35 -0.31 5.42 -18.28
N GLN A 36 0.81 5.34 -17.57
CA GLN A 36 2.17 5.47 -18.10
C GLN A 36 2.79 4.10 -18.48
N GLY A 37 2.01 3.01 -18.44
CA GLY A 37 2.46 1.66 -18.78
C GLY A 37 3.24 0.96 -17.65
N ILE A 38 3.07 1.42 -16.40
CA ILE A 38 3.67 0.83 -15.20
C ILE A 38 2.59 0.04 -14.46
N SER A 39 2.77 -1.26 -14.32
CA SER A 39 1.84 -2.10 -13.55
C SER A 39 2.09 -1.92 -12.06
N VAL A 40 1.08 -1.41 -11.34
CA VAL A 40 1.15 -1.13 -9.91
C VAL A 40 0.17 -2.03 -9.15
N HIS A 41 0.67 -2.80 -8.19
CA HIS A 41 -0.15 -3.62 -7.29
C HIS A 41 -0.15 -3.01 -5.89
N VAL A 42 -1.33 -2.61 -5.42
CA VAL A 42 -1.52 -2.02 -4.08
C VAL A 42 -2.07 -3.10 -3.15
N GLU A 43 -1.31 -3.44 -2.11
CA GLU A 43 -1.69 -4.43 -1.09
C GLU A 43 -1.84 -3.76 0.27
N LYS A 44 -2.95 -4.01 0.97
CA LYS A 44 -3.14 -3.51 2.34
C LYS A 44 -2.62 -4.56 3.33
N LYS A 45 -1.75 -4.15 4.25
CA LYS A 45 -1.27 -5.00 5.35
C LYS A 45 -1.70 -4.47 6.70
N ASN A 46 -2.10 -5.37 7.58
CA ASN A 46 -2.40 -5.03 8.97
C ASN A 46 -1.08 -4.82 9.73
N ILE A 47 -0.96 -3.68 10.40
CA ILE A 47 0.21 -3.35 11.23
C ILE A 47 0.40 -4.33 12.40
N LEU A 48 -0.69 -4.95 12.88
CA LEU A 48 -0.68 -5.91 13.99
C LEU A 48 -0.40 -7.35 13.54
N SER A 49 -0.25 -7.60 12.23
CA SER A 49 0.07 -8.95 11.74
C SER A 49 1.51 -9.30 12.07
N LYS A 50 1.74 -10.55 12.51
CA LYS A 50 3.09 -11.07 12.80
C LYS A 50 4.06 -10.82 11.65
N GLU A 51 3.63 -11.07 10.40
CA GLU A 51 4.46 -10.85 9.22
C GLU A 51 4.91 -9.39 9.09
N THR A 52 4.02 -8.44 9.35
CA THR A 52 4.33 -7.00 9.23
C THR A 52 5.29 -6.55 10.32
N VAL A 53 5.09 -7.04 11.56
CA VAL A 53 5.97 -6.73 12.69
C VAL A 53 7.36 -7.32 12.48
N GLU A 54 7.44 -8.59 12.05
CA GLU A 54 8.72 -9.27 11.80
C GLU A 54 9.48 -8.65 10.62
N ARG A 55 8.78 -8.27 9.54
CA ARG A 55 9.42 -7.72 8.34
C ARG A 55 9.82 -6.25 8.47
N TYR A 56 9.00 -5.42 9.12
CA TYR A 56 9.19 -3.97 9.15
C TYR A 56 9.50 -3.40 10.54
N GLY A 57 9.48 -4.22 11.60
CA GLY A 57 9.76 -3.77 12.97
C GLY A 57 8.75 -2.76 13.52
N LEU A 58 7.53 -2.76 12.96
CA LEU A 58 6.49 -1.79 13.32
C LEU A 58 5.80 -2.21 14.62
N LEU A 59 6.08 -1.50 15.70
CA LEU A 59 5.39 -1.54 17.00
C LEU A 59 5.44 -0.16 17.65
#